data_AF-A0A7Y6NRH0-F1
#
_entry.id   AF-A0A7Y6NRH0-F1
#
_cell.length_a   1.000
_cell.length_b   1.000
_cell.length_c   1.000
_cell.angle_alpha   90.00
_cell.angle_beta   90.00
_cell.angle_gamma   90.00
#
_symmetry.space_group_name_H-M   'P 1'
#
loop_
_entity.id
_entity.type
_entity.pdbx_description
1 polymer ?
#
loop_
_entity_poly.entity_id
_entity_poly.type
_entity_poly.pdbx_seq_one_letter_code
_entity_poly.pdbx_strand_id
1 'polypeptide(L)'
;MTHPKPLRSTQRPGRGDEPLPAPLTWTFDGSIETCLADLEDTLRRAIVMVGDVARIALQIDLSLPALQRRVVAGDALQPAWGEFLERLAAYGLPAAPRVRPLRTEGPLATLVVAYRN
;
A
#
# COMPACT_ATOMS: atom_id res chain seq x y z
N MET A 1 -54.37 28.77 19.98
CA MET A 1 -53.83 28.19 18.73
C MET A 1 -52.45 28.79 18.51
N THR A 2 -51.40 28.05 18.86
CA THR A 2 -50.01 28.50 18.68
C THR A 2 -49.19 27.27 18.30
N HIS A 3 -48.81 27.16 17.02
CA HIS A 3 -47.88 26.13 16.57
C HIS A 3 -46.44 26.68 16.63
N PRO A 4 -45.48 26.00 17.25
CA PRO A 4 -44.08 26.36 17.12
C PRO A 4 -43.49 25.84 15.79
N LYS A 5 -42.73 26.71 15.13
CA LYS A 5 -42.00 26.47 13.88
C LYS A 5 -40.67 25.77 14.18
N PRO A 6 -40.27 24.71 13.45
CA PRO A 6 -38.98 24.07 13.70
C PRO A 6 -37.82 24.93 13.17
N LEU A 7 -36.77 25.03 13.99
CA LEU A 7 -35.49 25.63 13.65
C LEU A 7 -34.77 24.74 12.63
N ARG A 8 -34.39 25.35 11.51
CA ARG A 8 -33.62 24.73 10.44
C ARG A 8 -32.23 24.38 10.98
N SER A 9 -31.97 23.09 11.19
CA SER A 9 -30.63 22.57 11.47
C SER A 9 -29.73 22.88 10.28
N THR A 10 -28.78 23.78 10.44
CA THR A 10 -27.68 23.96 9.49
C THR A 10 -26.72 22.79 9.65
N GLN A 11 -27.04 21.68 8.98
CA GLN A 11 -26.11 20.60 8.73
C GLN A 11 -24.94 21.19 7.93
N ARG A 12 -23.74 21.23 8.53
CA ARG A 12 -22.51 21.48 7.77
C ARG A 12 -22.38 20.33 6.77
N PRO A 13 -22.14 20.59 5.47
CA PRO A 13 -21.89 19.50 4.54
C PRO A 13 -20.66 18.75 5.02
N GLY A 14 -20.83 17.46 5.30
CA GLY A 14 -19.74 16.57 5.65
C GLY A 14 -18.71 16.58 4.53
N ARG A 15 -17.43 16.60 4.91
CA ARG A 15 -16.26 16.46 4.05
C ARG A 15 -16.14 15.00 3.52
N GLY A 16 -17.24 14.45 3.01
CA GLY A 16 -17.43 13.01 2.77
C GLY A 16 -17.57 12.63 1.30
N ASP A 17 -17.45 13.59 0.37
CA ASP A 17 -17.73 13.38 -1.06
C ASP A 17 -16.54 13.72 -1.97
N GLU A 18 -15.35 13.96 -1.40
CA GLU A 18 -14.16 14.12 -2.24
C GLU A 18 -13.68 12.71 -2.65
N PRO A 19 -13.66 12.38 -3.96
CA PRO A 19 -13.23 11.08 -4.41
C PRO A 19 -11.78 10.85 -3.97
N LEU A 20 -11.52 9.66 -3.43
CA LEU A 20 -10.15 9.29 -3.07
C LEU A 20 -9.27 9.38 -4.33
N PRO A 21 -8.03 9.91 -4.20
CA PRO A 21 -7.11 9.95 -5.32
C PRO A 21 -6.80 8.55 -5.84
N ALA A 22 -6.39 8.45 -7.10
CA ALA A 22 -5.98 7.18 -7.70
C ALA A 22 -4.81 6.56 -6.89
N PRO A 23 -4.78 5.23 -6.72
CA PRO A 23 -3.69 4.58 -5.99
C PRO A 23 -2.31 4.88 -6.61
N LEU A 24 -1.31 5.09 -5.77
CA LEU A 24 0.06 5.22 -6.23
C LEU A 24 0.63 3.83 -6.51
N THR A 25 1.25 3.66 -7.68
CA THR A 25 1.71 2.37 -8.17
C THR A 25 3.15 2.46 -8.67
N TRP A 26 4.01 1.57 -8.19
CA TRP A 26 5.40 1.43 -8.66
C TRP A 26 5.75 -0.03 -8.89
N THR A 27 6.52 -0.30 -9.95
CA THR A 27 6.96 -1.64 -10.33
C THR A 27 8.46 -1.79 -10.09
N PHE A 28 8.87 -2.97 -9.63
CA PHE A 28 10.24 -3.28 -9.25
C PHE A 28 10.67 -4.61 -9.89
N ASP A 29 11.90 -4.64 -10.37
CA ASP A 29 12.54 -5.83 -10.95
C ASP A 29 14.04 -5.80 -10.59
N GLY A 30 14.71 -6.93 -10.76
CA GLY A 30 16.07 -7.15 -10.28
C GLY A 30 16.14 -8.30 -9.29
N SER A 31 17.20 -8.32 -8.48
CA SER A 31 17.33 -9.31 -7.40
C SER A 31 16.25 -9.09 -6.33
N ILE A 32 15.90 -10.16 -5.61
CA ILE A 32 14.91 -10.08 -4.52
C ILE A 32 15.32 -9.02 -3.49
N GLU A 33 16.57 -9.02 -3.05
CA GLU A 33 17.06 -8.11 -2.02
C GLU A 33 16.95 -6.63 -2.42
N THR A 34 17.41 -6.29 -3.64
CA THR A 34 17.30 -4.92 -4.17
C THR A 34 15.84 -4.50 -4.31
N CYS A 35 14.99 -5.40 -4.83
CA CYS A 35 13.57 -5.14 -5.00
C CYS A 35 12.88 -4.82 -3.65
N LEU A 36 13.21 -5.55 -2.58
CA LEU A 36 12.69 -5.29 -1.24
C LEU A 36 13.19 -3.97 -0.64
N ALA A 37 14.47 -3.63 -0.85
CA ALA A 37 15.02 -2.36 -0.40
C ALA A 37 14.37 -1.15 -1.10
N ASP A 38 14.19 -1.25 -2.42
CA ASP A 38 13.55 -0.20 -3.23
C ASP A 38 12.06 -0.05 -2.90
N LEU A 39 11.37 -1.17 -2.62
CA LEU A 39 10.00 -1.20 -2.12
C LEU A 39 9.87 -0.42 -0.81
N GLU A 40 10.76 -0.68 0.15
CA GLU A 40 10.74 -0.02 1.44
C GLU A 40 11.03 1.49 1.32
N ASP A 41 12.04 1.88 0.54
CA ASP A 41 12.34 3.29 0.33
C ASP A 41 11.18 4.02 -0.37
N THR A 42 10.56 3.38 -1.37
CA THR A 42 9.39 3.93 -2.05
C THR A 42 8.22 4.10 -1.09
N LEU A 43 7.96 3.13 -0.23
CA LEU A 43 6.92 3.25 0.79
C LEU A 43 7.22 4.40 1.76
N ARG A 44 8.46 4.55 2.22
CA ARG A 44 8.86 5.65 3.10
C ARG A 44 8.54 7.01 2.47
N ARG A 45 8.84 7.18 1.19
CA ARG A 45 8.51 8.40 0.44
C ARG A 45 7.01 8.58 0.26
N ALA A 46 6.28 7.49 -0.02
CA ALA A 46 4.83 7.52 -0.15
C ALA A 46 4.16 7.94 1.18
N ILE A 47 4.63 7.42 2.32
CA ILE A 47 4.16 7.82 3.66
C ILE A 47 4.32 9.33 3.86
N VAL A 48 5.50 9.87 3.56
CA VAL A 48 5.77 11.31 3.67
C VAL A 48 4.86 12.12 2.74
N MET A 49 4.65 11.65 1.51
CA MET A 49 3.80 12.31 0.53
C MET A 49 2.32 12.34 0.94
N VAL A 50 1.81 11.25 1.53
CA VAL A 50 0.42 11.16 2.00
C VAL A 50 0.22 11.96 3.28
N GLY A 51 1.24 12.03 4.15
CA GLY A 51 1.22 12.81 5.38
C GLY A 51 0.37 12.22 6.51
N ASP A 52 -0.28 11.08 6.27
CA ASP A 52 -1.10 10.36 7.24
C ASP A 52 -1.04 8.85 6.99
N VAL A 53 -0.25 8.16 7.82
CA VAL A 53 -0.07 6.69 7.74
C VAL A 53 -1.38 5.94 7.99
N ALA A 54 -2.27 6.47 8.83
CA ALA A 54 -3.53 5.80 9.16
C ALA A 54 -4.49 5.74 7.96
N ARG A 55 -4.24 6.54 6.91
CA ARG A 55 -4.99 6.53 5.66
C ARG A 55 -4.41 5.61 4.60
N ILE A 56 -3.31 4.92 4.87
CA ILE A 56 -2.64 4.06 3.89
C ILE A 56 -3.18 2.62 3.97
N ALA A 57 -3.53 2.08 2.81
CA ALA A 57 -3.74 0.65 2.59
C ALA A 57 -2.67 0.14 1.61
N LEU A 58 -1.93 -0.89 2.02
CA LEU A 58 -0.76 -1.38 1.28
C LEU A 58 -1.04 -2.73 0.61
N GLN A 59 -0.78 -2.83 -0.69
CA GLN A 59 -0.77 -4.08 -1.43
C GLN A 59 0.56 -4.25 -2.17
N ILE A 60 1.09 -5.47 -2.15
CA ILE A 60 2.28 -5.88 -2.89
C ILE A 60 1.86 -7.00 -3.82
N ASP A 61 1.85 -6.71 -5.12
CA ASP A 61 1.64 -7.75 -6.13
C ASP A 61 2.99 -8.38 -6.47
N LEU A 62 3.09 -9.71 -6.40
CA LEU A 62 4.31 -10.45 -6.71
C LEU A 62 4.10 -11.35 -7.92
N SER A 63 4.90 -11.19 -8.97
CA SER A 63 4.87 -12.11 -10.12
C SER A 63 5.54 -13.43 -9.73
N LEU A 64 4.77 -14.52 -9.70
CA LEU A 64 5.28 -15.86 -9.42
C LEU A 64 6.29 -16.32 -10.48
N PRO A 65 6.06 -16.12 -11.80
CA PRO A 65 7.06 -16.44 -12.81
C PRO A 65 8.39 -15.70 -12.62
N ALA A 66 8.35 -14.40 -12.32
CA ALA A 66 9.56 -13.62 -12.07
C ALA A 66 10.27 -14.08 -10.78
N LEU A 67 9.52 -14.31 -9.71
CA LEU A 67 10.06 -14.83 -8.45
C LEU A 67 10.74 -16.19 -8.64
N GLN A 68 10.12 -17.10 -9.40
CA GLN A 68 10.70 -18.40 -9.71
C GLN A 68 12.02 -18.26 -10.48
N ARG A 69 12.09 -17.35 -11.46
CA ARG A 69 13.34 -17.07 -12.19
C ARG A 69 14.45 -16.60 -11.27
N ARG A 70 14.14 -15.76 -10.26
CA ARG A 70 15.12 -15.28 -9.28
C ARG A 70 15.61 -16.39 -8.36
N VAL A 71 14.70 -17.20 -7.83
CA VAL A 71 15.07 -18.33 -6.98
C VAL A 71 15.93 -19.34 -7.75
N VAL A 72 15.59 -19.63 -9.01
CA VAL A 72 16.42 -20.51 -9.88
C VAL A 72 17.79 -19.88 -10.18
N ALA A 73 17.87 -18.55 -10.29
CA ALA A 73 19.13 -17.83 -10.46
C ALA A 73 20.00 -17.78 -9.18
N GLY A 74 19.48 -18.26 -8.05
CA GLY A 74 20.21 -18.34 -6.79
C GLY A 74 19.82 -17.30 -5.74
N ASP A 75 18.83 -16.44 -6.01
CA ASP A 75 18.36 -15.47 -5.02
C ASP A 75 17.70 -16.19 -3.84
N ALA A 76 18.07 -15.80 -2.63
CA ALA A 76 17.41 -16.23 -1.41
C ALA A 76 16.23 -15.31 -1.09
N LEU A 77 15.02 -15.89 -0.95
CA LEU A 77 13.85 -15.14 -0.50
C LEU A 77 13.88 -14.87 1.01
N GLN A 78 14.34 -15.85 1.78
CA GLN A 78 14.49 -15.76 3.23
C GLN A 78 15.97 -15.65 3.58
N PRO A 79 16.35 -14.86 4.62
CA PRO A 79 15.48 -14.19 5.58
C PRO A 79 14.93 -12.82 5.15
N ALA A 80 15.40 -12.29 4.01
CA ALA A 80 15.15 -10.90 3.58
C ALA A 80 13.65 -10.53 3.54
N TRP A 81 12.77 -11.44 3.10
CA TRP A 81 11.33 -11.22 3.10
C TRP A 81 10.74 -11.05 4.51
N GLY A 82 11.19 -11.87 5.47
CA GLY A 82 10.73 -11.78 6.86
C GLY A 82 11.12 -10.44 7.50
N GLU A 83 12.40 -10.08 7.38
CA GLU A 83 12.91 -8.80 7.89
C GLU A 83 12.22 -7.60 7.24
N PHE A 84 11.93 -7.68 5.94
CA PHE A 84 11.15 -6.66 5.24
C PHE A 84 9.77 -6.48 5.86
N LEU A 85 9.03 -7.57 6.15
CA LEU A 85 7.72 -7.48 6.78
C LEU A 85 7.78 -6.89 8.20
N GLU A 86 8.83 -7.20 8.96
CA GLU A 86 9.05 -6.60 10.29
C GLU A 86 9.30 -5.09 10.19
N ARG A 87 10.12 -4.65 9.23
CA ARG A 87 10.34 -3.23 8.95
C ARG A 87 9.05 -2.55 8.51
N LEU A 88 8.22 -3.21 7.70
CA LEU A 88 6.91 -2.68 7.30
C LEU A 88 5.97 -2.49 8.50
N ALA A 89 5.95 -3.45 9.43
CA ALA A 89 5.13 -3.38 10.63
C ALA A 89 5.54 -2.20 11.55
N ALA A 90 6.82 -1.84 11.56
CA ALA A 90 7.34 -0.73 12.37
C ALA A 90 6.84 0.66 11.92
N TYR A 91 6.31 0.81 10.70
CA TYR A 91 5.77 2.08 10.21
C TYR A 91 4.41 2.46 10.82
N GLY A 92 3.77 1.57 11.59
CA GLY A 92 2.47 1.87 12.21
C GLY A 92 1.31 1.89 11.22
N LEU A 93 1.42 1.13 10.11
CA LEU A 93 0.35 0.95 9.15
C LEU A 93 -0.90 0.39 9.84
N PRO A 94 -2.11 0.83 9.45
CA PRO A 94 -3.34 0.43 10.13
C PRO A 94 -3.73 -1.03 9.86
N ALA A 95 -3.07 -1.69 8.90
CA ALA A 95 -3.20 -3.11 8.59
C ALA A 95 -1.89 -3.63 7.99
N ALA A 96 -1.68 -4.94 8.10
CA ALA A 96 -0.57 -5.61 7.44
C ALA A 96 -0.67 -5.46 5.90
N PRO A 97 0.48 -5.42 5.18
CA PRO A 97 0.50 -5.40 3.73
C PRO A 97 -0.22 -6.61 3.16
N ARG A 98 -1.12 -6.40 2.20
CA ARG A 98 -1.72 -7.48 1.44
C ARG A 98 -0.76 -7.94 0.35
N VAL A 99 -0.31 -9.17 0.43
CA VAL A 99 0.56 -9.77 -0.61
C VAL A 99 -0.31 -10.56 -1.57
N ARG A 100 -0.28 -10.20 -2.85
CA ARG A 100 -1.08 -10.85 -3.90
C ARG A 100 -0.16 -11.54 -4.91
N PRO A 101 -0.15 -12.88 -4.98
CA PRO A 101 0.60 -13.58 -6.00
C PRO A 101 -0.09 -13.46 -7.36
N LEU A 102 0.67 -13.08 -8.39
CA LEU A 102 0.24 -13.00 -9.78
C LEU A 102 0.84 -14.17 -10.58
N ARG A 103 0.01 -14.79 -11.42
CA ARG A 103 0.42 -15.91 -12.30
C ARG A 103 0.90 -15.46 -13.67
N THR A 104 0.88 -14.16 -13.93
CA THR A 104 1.29 -13.56 -15.20
C THR A 104 2.75 -13.15 -15.15
N GLU A 105 3.41 -13.21 -16.31
CA GLU A 105 4.73 -12.59 -16.51
C GLU A 105 4.67 -11.07 -16.26
N GLY A 106 5.76 -10.52 -15.76
CA GLY A 106 5.88 -9.11 -15.43
C GLY A 106 7.09 -8.80 -14.55
N PRO A 107 7.17 -7.58 -14.02
CA PRO A 107 8.12 -7.19 -12.98
C PRO A 107 8.00 -8.09 -11.75
N LEU A 108 9.08 -8.23 -10.99
CA LEU A 108 9.11 -9.06 -9.78
C LEU A 108 8.04 -8.64 -8.76
N ALA A 109 7.94 -7.34 -8.49
CA ALA A 109 6.98 -6.79 -7.54
C ALA A 109 6.31 -5.52 -8.05
N THR A 110 5.10 -5.25 -7.58
CA THR A 110 4.41 -3.97 -7.72
C THR A 110 3.91 -3.51 -6.37
N LEU A 111 4.30 -2.31 -5.95
CA LEU A 111 3.76 -1.64 -4.77
C LEU A 111 2.53 -0.86 -5.17
N VAL A 112 1.43 -1.09 -4.46
CA VAL A 112 0.19 -0.32 -4.58
C VAL A 112 -0.13 0.31 -3.24
N VAL A 113 -0.10 1.64 -3.20
CA VAL A 113 -0.50 2.46 -2.05
C VAL A 113 -1.88 3.02 -2.35
N ALA A 114 -2.88 2.45 -1.71
CA ALA A 114 -4.26 2.91 -1.77
C ALA A 114 -4.63 3.71 -0.52
N TYR A 115 -5.79 4.37 -0.58
CA TYR A 115 -6.27 5.25 0.48
C TYR A 115 -7.50 4.68 1.15
N ARG A 116 -7.65 4.94 2.44
CA ARG A 116 -8.87 4.67 3.21
C ARG A 116 -9.49 5.97 3.73
N ASN A 117 -10.80 5.90 3.92
CA ASN A 117 -11.61 6.92 4.59
C ASN A 117 -11.56 6.77 6.11
#